data_AF-A0A6P7GIU6-F1
#
_entry.id   AF-A0A6P7GIU6-F1
#
_cell.length_a   1.000
_cell.length_b   1.000
_cell.length_c   1.000
_cell.angle_alpha   90.00
_cell.angle_beta   90.00
_cell.angle_gamma   90.00
#
_symmetry.space_group_name_H-M   'P 1'
#
loop_
_entity.id
_entity.type
_entity.pdbx_description
1 polymer ?
#
loop_
_entity_poly.entity_id
_entity_poly.type
_entity_poly.pdbx_seq_one_letter_code
_entity_poly.pdbx_strand_id
1 'polypeptide(L)'
;MSTIWKVLTRKKEIDTESVEETRLSRVLGTFDLTALGVGSTLGVGIYVLAGKVALTAGPSVILSFLIAAIASVFAGLCYAEFGARTPKTGSAYVYTYVCVGEFVAFVIGWNLILEYVIGSASVARGLCLYLDTLLNNTLENTFKEIAPINVSFMSEYFDFMAFGISIVLAIALAFGLKESSLVNNIFTSLNIGIVLFVIIAGSLKGRKRL
;
A
#
# COMPACT_ATOMS: atom_id res chain seq x y z
N MET A 1 35.09 20.90 -1.88
CA MET A 1 34.29 19.97 -1.05
C MET A 1 33.07 20.64 -0.38
N SER A 2 33.15 21.90 0.05
CA SER A 2 32.04 22.62 0.73
C SER A 2 30.85 23.01 -0.17
N THR A 3 31.06 23.20 -1.48
CA THR A 3 30.02 23.62 -2.43
C THR A 3 29.02 22.50 -2.76
N ILE A 4 29.50 21.27 -2.97
CA ILE A 4 28.66 20.10 -3.25
C ILE A 4 27.77 19.79 -2.04
N TRP A 5 28.31 19.91 -0.83
CA TRP A 5 27.55 19.69 0.41
C TRP A 5 26.48 20.77 0.62
N LYS A 6 26.75 22.03 0.27
CA LYS A 6 25.75 23.12 0.27
C LYS A 6 24.65 22.97 -0.77
N VAL A 7 24.97 22.40 -1.95
CA VAL A 7 23.97 22.10 -2.98
C VAL A 7 23.10 20.92 -2.56
N LEU A 8 23.68 19.85 -2.00
CA LEU A 8 22.95 18.66 -1.52
C LEU A 8 22.10 18.91 -0.25
N THR A 9 22.38 19.98 0.49
CA THR A 9 21.64 20.39 1.70
C THR A 9 20.74 21.60 1.44
N ARG A 10 20.59 22.03 0.19
CA ARG A 10 19.76 23.19 -0.13
C ARG A 10 18.29 22.87 0.16
N LYS A 11 17.79 23.41 1.27
CA LYS A 11 16.35 23.49 1.53
C LYS A 11 15.81 24.59 0.63
N LYS A 12 14.99 24.25 -0.37
CA LYS A 12 14.23 25.27 -1.10
C LYS A 12 13.23 25.88 -0.10
N GLU A 13 13.30 27.19 0.09
CA GLU A 13 12.27 27.92 0.83
C GLU A 13 10.93 27.62 0.16
N ILE A 14 10.01 27.12 0.97
CA ILE A 14 8.65 26.84 0.55
C ILE A 14 8.03 28.21 0.33
N ASP A 15 7.92 28.62 -0.93
CA ASP A 15 7.22 29.84 -1.28
C ASP A 15 5.77 29.71 -0.79
N THR A 16 5.44 30.47 0.25
CA THR A 16 4.15 30.44 0.94
C THR A 16 3.04 30.93 0.00
N GLU A 17 3.39 31.67 -1.04
CA GLU A 17 2.45 32.18 -2.06
C GLU A 17 1.90 31.08 -2.99
N SER A 18 2.60 29.96 -3.18
CA SER A 18 2.09 28.83 -3.98
C SER A 18 1.11 27.92 -3.22
N VAL A 19 0.82 28.20 -1.94
CA VAL A 19 -0.21 27.49 -1.15
C VAL A 19 -1.62 27.86 -1.62
N GLU A 20 -1.81 29.03 -2.24
CA GLU A 20 -3.13 29.50 -2.66
C GLU A 20 -3.65 28.84 -3.95
N GLU A 21 -2.82 28.12 -4.71
CA GLU A 21 -3.21 27.54 -6.01
C GLU A 21 -3.61 26.06 -6.01
N THR A 22 -3.82 25.41 -4.86
CA THR A 22 -4.47 24.09 -4.87
C THR A 22 -5.96 24.25 -5.10
N ARG A 23 -6.37 24.27 -6.38
CA ARG A 23 -7.76 24.11 -6.87
C ARG A 23 -8.38 22.74 -6.56
N LEU A 24 -7.98 22.09 -5.47
CA LEU A 24 -8.61 20.87 -4.99
C LEU A 24 -9.78 21.28 -4.09
N SER A 25 -11.00 21.00 -4.55
CA SER A 25 -12.19 21.19 -3.73
C SER A 25 -12.01 20.39 -2.43
N ARG A 26 -11.94 21.08 -1.29
CA ARG A 26 -11.96 20.46 0.05
C ARG A 26 -13.32 19.81 0.27
N VAL A 27 -13.52 18.62 -0.31
CA VAL A 27 -14.76 17.84 -0.23
C VAL A 27 -14.58 16.66 0.73
N LEU A 28 -13.34 16.31 1.08
CA LEU A 28 -13.03 15.22 1.99
C LEU A 28 -13.10 15.69 3.45
N GLY A 29 -14.00 15.07 4.22
CA GLY A 29 -14.04 15.22 5.67
C GLY A 29 -12.99 14.37 6.39
N THR A 30 -12.94 14.48 7.71
CA THR A 30 -12.06 13.64 8.56
C THR A 30 -12.39 12.16 8.45
N PHE A 31 -13.67 11.82 8.31
CA PHE A 31 -14.13 10.44 8.11
C PHE A 31 -13.69 9.90 6.75
N ASP A 32 -13.79 10.69 5.67
CA ASP A 32 -13.36 10.28 4.34
C ASP A 32 -11.84 10.04 4.28
N LEU A 33 -11.06 10.92 4.92
CA LEU A 33 -9.61 10.76 5.04
C LEU A 33 -9.23 9.52 5.87
N THR A 34 -9.95 9.25 6.95
CA THR A 34 -9.74 8.05 7.76
C THR A 34 -10.09 6.79 6.96
N ALA A 35 -11.21 6.80 6.24
CA ALA A 35 -11.63 5.70 5.39
C ALA A 35 -10.66 5.46 4.22
N LEU A 36 -10.08 6.50 3.64
CA LEU A 36 -9.01 6.40 2.65
C LEU A 36 -7.75 5.76 3.24
N GLY A 37 -7.32 6.19 4.44
CA GLY A 37 -6.15 5.61 5.12
C GLY A 37 -6.34 4.13 5.50
N VAL A 38 -7.52 3.78 6.01
CA VAL A 38 -7.86 2.39 6.35
C VAL A 38 -7.96 1.55 5.07
N GLY A 39 -8.62 2.06 4.03
CA GLY A 39 -8.77 1.38 2.74
C GLY A 39 -7.44 1.12 2.03
N SER A 40 -6.51 2.08 2.06
CA SER A 40 -5.19 1.93 1.45
C SER A 40 -4.28 0.97 2.23
N THR A 41 -4.48 0.84 3.54
CA THR A 41 -3.71 -0.09 4.39
C THR A 41 -4.28 -1.52 4.32
N LEU A 42 -5.59 -1.67 4.21
CA LEU A 42 -6.27 -2.97 4.06
C LEU A 42 -6.18 -3.47 2.61
N GLY A 43 -5.00 -3.94 2.22
CA GLY A 43 -4.77 -4.56 0.91
C GLY A 43 -4.90 -6.09 0.91
N VAL A 44 -4.64 -6.70 -0.24
CA VAL A 44 -4.55 -8.17 -0.42
C VAL A 44 -3.58 -8.84 0.57
N GLY A 45 -2.58 -8.08 1.05
CA GLY A 45 -1.58 -8.54 1.99
C GLY A 45 -2.16 -9.11 3.29
N ILE A 46 -3.18 -8.51 3.89
CA ILE A 46 -3.75 -9.04 5.15
C ILE A 46 -4.40 -10.41 4.94
N TYR A 47 -5.02 -10.65 3.78
CA TYR A 47 -5.76 -11.88 3.52
C TYR A 47 -4.85 -13.05 3.15
N VAL A 48 -3.77 -12.79 2.43
CA VAL A 48 -2.83 -13.84 1.99
C VAL A 48 -1.68 -14.01 2.98
N LEU A 49 -1.05 -12.91 3.39
CA LEU A 49 0.16 -12.95 4.18
C LEU A 49 -0.12 -13.32 5.64
N ALA A 50 -1.24 -12.87 6.22
CA ALA A 50 -1.55 -13.22 7.61
C ALA A 50 -1.74 -14.73 7.79
N GLY A 51 -2.36 -15.41 6.80
CA GLY A 51 -2.48 -16.87 6.80
C GLY A 51 -1.12 -17.55 6.74
N LYS A 52 -0.23 -17.10 5.84
CA LYS A 52 1.13 -17.64 5.71
C LYS A 52 1.97 -17.44 6.97
N VAL A 53 1.90 -16.23 7.56
CA VAL A 53 2.63 -15.91 8.80
C VAL A 53 2.08 -16.70 9.99
N ALA A 54 0.77 -16.92 10.05
CA ALA A 54 0.16 -17.74 11.11
C ALA A 54 0.64 -19.20 11.07
N LEU A 55 0.85 -19.76 9.86
CA LEU A 55 1.40 -21.11 9.70
C LEU A 55 2.86 -21.20 10.16
N THR A 56 3.67 -20.15 9.92
CA THR A 56 5.09 -20.14 10.29
C THR A 56 5.34 -19.78 11.76
N ALA A 57 4.60 -18.80 12.30
CA ALA A 57 4.77 -18.31 13.68
C ALA A 57 3.92 -19.10 14.70
N GLY A 58 2.91 -19.84 14.24
CA GLY A 58 1.99 -20.55 15.11
C GLY A 58 1.22 -19.59 16.05
N PRO A 59 0.89 -19.99 17.29
CA PRO A 59 0.16 -19.16 18.25
C PRO A 59 0.85 -17.83 18.59
N SER A 60 2.17 -17.73 18.38
CA SER A 60 2.95 -16.53 18.66
C SER A 60 2.74 -15.40 17.65
N VAL A 61 1.99 -15.64 16.57
CA VAL A 61 1.65 -14.64 15.55
C VAL A 61 1.04 -13.37 16.15
N ILE A 62 0.27 -13.50 17.24
CA ILE A 62 -0.36 -12.36 17.95
C ILE A 62 0.71 -11.42 18.52
N LEU A 63 1.79 -11.96 19.09
CA LEU A 63 2.89 -11.15 19.64
C LEU A 63 3.64 -10.41 18.52
N SER A 64 3.85 -11.08 17.38
CA SER A 64 4.50 -10.46 16.22
C SER A 64 3.68 -9.30 15.67
N PHE A 65 2.36 -9.48 15.49
CA PHE A 65 1.46 -8.40 15.07
C PHE A 65 1.35 -7.29 16.11
N LEU A 66 1.38 -7.60 17.41
CA LEU A 66 1.31 -6.59 18.47
C LEU A 66 2.54 -5.67 18.43
N ILE A 67 3.74 -6.22 18.29
CA ILE A 67 4.98 -5.43 18.19
C ILE A 67 4.95 -4.56 16.93
N ALA A 68 4.53 -5.13 15.79
CA ALA A 68 4.40 -4.40 14.54
C ALA A 68 3.36 -3.26 14.64
N ALA A 69 2.23 -3.48 15.31
CA ALA A 69 1.21 -2.48 15.53
C ALA A 69 1.72 -1.31 16.39
N ILE A 70 2.44 -1.59 17.48
CA ILE A 70 3.03 -0.55 18.34
C ILE A 70 4.04 0.28 17.55
N ALA A 71 4.92 -0.36 16.77
CA ALA A 71 5.88 0.34 15.91
C ALA A 71 5.16 1.23 14.87
N SER A 72 4.09 0.72 14.25
CA SER A 72 3.29 1.48 13.29
C SER A 72 2.57 2.68 13.92
N VAL A 73 2.11 2.57 15.19
CA VAL A 73 1.49 3.70 15.91
C VAL A 73 2.51 4.81 16.15
N PHE A 74 3.72 4.48 16.62
CA PHE A 74 4.77 5.49 16.80
C PHE A 74 5.14 6.17 15.49
N ALA A 75 5.30 5.40 14.41
CA ALA A 75 5.54 5.97 13.08
C ALA A 75 4.37 6.89 12.65
N GLY A 76 3.12 6.44 12.83
CA GLY A 76 1.92 7.21 12.51
C GLY A 76 1.82 8.53 13.27
N LEU A 77 2.20 8.55 14.56
CA LEU A 77 2.25 9.78 15.37
C LEU A 77 3.30 10.78 14.83
N CYS A 78 4.48 10.30 14.43
CA CYS A 78 5.49 11.16 13.80
C CYS A 78 4.98 11.75 12.47
N TYR A 79 4.29 10.95 11.65
CA TYR A 79 3.68 11.43 10.40
C TYR A 79 2.53 12.43 10.66
N ALA A 80 1.74 12.23 11.72
CA ALA A 80 0.70 13.17 12.11
C ALA A 80 1.29 14.53 12.52
N GLU A 81 2.40 14.54 13.26
CA GLU A 81 3.12 15.76 13.64
C GLU A 81 3.68 16.50 12.40
N PHE A 82 4.24 15.77 11.43
CA PHE A 82 4.71 16.37 10.17
C PHE A 82 3.57 16.93 9.31
N GLY A 83 2.45 16.21 9.22
CA GLY A 83 1.25 16.66 8.49
C GLY A 83 0.61 17.90 9.13
N ALA A 84 0.61 18.00 10.46
CA ALA A 84 0.11 19.19 11.16
C ALA A 84 1.02 20.42 10.97
N ARG A 85 2.34 20.21 10.80
CA ARG A 85 3.32 21.29 10.62
C ARG A 85 3.44 21.79 9.18
N THR A 86 3.10 20.97 8.19
CA THR A 86 3.25 21.32 6.77
C THR A 86 1.93 21.21 6.04
N PRO A 87 1.16 22.32 5.87
CA PRO A 87 -0.15 22.29 5.21
C PRO A 87 -0.08 22.14 3.69
N LYS A 88 1.06 21.69 3.14
CA LYS A 88 1.23 21.43 1.70
C LYS A 88 0.95 19.96 1.41
N THR A 89 0.20 19.70 0.34
CA THR A 89 -0.04 18.36 -0.18
C THR A 89 1.30 17.69 -0.55
N GLY A 90 1.72 16.71 0.22
CA GLY A 90 2.99 16.01 0.02
C GLY A 90 3.07 14.71 0.81
N SER A 91 3.75 13.71 0.24
CA SER A 91 4.09 12.46 0.93
C SER A 91 5.44 12.60 1.68
N ALA A 92 5.97 11.50 2.21
CA ALA A 92 7.23 11.42 2.96
C ALA A 92 8.40 12.21 2.33
N TYR A 93 8.47 12.25 1.00
CA TYR A 93 9.43 13.05 0.24
C TYR A 93 9.42 14.54 0.62
N VAL A 94 8.25 15.17 0.64
CA VAL A 94 8.11 16.60 0.93
C VAL A 94 8.48 16.88 2.39
N TYR A 95 8.06 16.01 3.31
CA TYR A 95 8.41 16.14 4.72
C TYR A 95 9.93 16.05 4.95
N THR A 96 10.61 15.08 4.30
CA THR A 96 12.06 14.97 4.44
C THR A 96 12.82 16.09 3.72
N TYR A 97 12.29 16.58 2.60
CA TYR A 97 12.86 17.73 1.90
C TYR A 97 12.91 18.98 2.80
N VAL A 98 11.85 19.19 3.59
CA VAL A 98 11.76 20.32 4.52
C VAL A 98 12.60 20.09 5.78
N CYS A 99 12.58 18.89 6.35
CA CYS A 99 13.24 18.61 7.63
C CYS A 99 14.75 18.37 7.50
N VAL A 100 15.20 17.58 6.52
CA VAL A 100 16.56 17.00 6.50
C VAL A 100 17.42 17.54 5.36
N GLY A 101 16.85 17.72 4.16
CA GLY A 101 17.56 18.27 3.00
C GLY A 101 17.41 17.43 1.73
N GLU A 102 17.91 17.96 0.62
CA GLU A 102 17.64 17.47 -0.74
C GLU A 102 18.17 16.06 -1.02
N PHE A 103 19.37 15.70 -0.54
CA PHE A 103 19.92 14.36 -0.79
C PHE A 103 19.10 13.24 -0.13
N VAL A 104 18.74 13.40 1.15
CA VAL A 104 17.94 12.39 1.87
C VAL A 104 16.53 12.33 1.31
N ALA A 105 15.96 13.49 0.94
CA ALA A 105 14.68 13.54 0.24
C ALA A 105 14.75 12.80 -1.09
N PHE A 106 15.81 12.97 -1.89
CA PHE A 106 15.98 12.25 -3.15
C PHE A 106 16.02 10.73 -2.97
N VAL A 107 16.77 10.24 -1.98
CA VAL A 107 16.83 8.81 -1.65
C VAL A 107 15.46 8.27 -1.25
N ILE A 108 14.73 8.99 -0.39
CA ILE A 108 13.38 8.60 0.03
C ILE A 108 12.40 8.67 -1.14
N GLY A 109 12.50 9.67 -2.02
CA GLY A 109 11.66 9.78 -3.21
C GLY A 109 11.84 8.59 -4.14
N TRP A 110 13.08 8.18 -4.41
CA TRP A 110 13.36 6.97 -5.19
C TRP A 110 12.88 5.71 -4.51
N ASN A 111 13.05 5.59 -3.20
CA ASN A 111 12.56 4.45 -2.43
C ASN A 111 11.02 4.36 -2.50
N LEU A 112 10.33 5.48 -2.39
CA LEU A 112 8.88 5.56 -2.44
C LEU A 112 8.34 5.16 -3.83
N ILE A 113 9.00 5.56 -4.92
CA ILE A 113 8.66 5.12 -6.27
C ILE A 113 8.80 3.59 -6.38
N LEU A 114 9.92 3.03 -5.91
CA LEU A 114 10.14 1.58 -5.94
C LEU A 114 9.11 0.84 -5.09
N GLU A 115 8.77 1.37 -3.91
CA GLU A 115 7.74 0.81 -3.04
C GLU A 115 6.38 0.78 -3.73
N TYR A 116 5.96 1.87 -4.38
CA TYR A 116 4.70 1.89 -5.12
C TYR A 116 4.68 0.94 -6.32
N VAL A 117 5.80 0.81 -7.04
CA VAL A 117 5.92 -0.14 -8.16
C VAL A 117 5.83 -1.58 -7.67
N ILE A 118 6.53 -1.92 -6.59
CA ILE A 118 6.50 -3.27 -6.00
C ILE A 118 5.11 -3.54 -5.39
N GLY A 119 4.52 -2.56 -4.71
CA GLY A 119 3.20 -2.65 -4.11
C GLY A 119 2.10 -2.89 -5.13
N SER A 120 2.07 -2.10 -6.21
CA SER A 120 1.11 -2.28 -7.30
C SER A 120 1.25 -3.63 -8.00
N ALA A 121 2.49 -4.08 -8.27
CA ALA A 121 2.75 -5.40 -8.83
C ALA A 121 2.29 -6.54 -7.89
N SER A 122 2.51 -6.40 -6.58
CA SER A 122 2.06 -7.36 -5.56
C SER A 122 0.53 -7.47 -5.52
N VAL A 123 -0.18 -6.35 -5.58
CA VAL A 123 -1.66 -6.32 -5.61
C VAL A 123 -2.19 -6.97 -6.89
N ALA A 124 -1.61 -6.66 -8.06
CA ALA A 124 -2.01 -7.27 -9.33
C ALA A 124 -1.82 -8.79 -9.31
N ARG A 125 -0.67 -9.27 -8.80
CA ARG A 125 -0.41 -10.70 -8.61
C ARG A 125 -1.39 -11.33 -7.63
N GLY A 126 -1.67 -10.67 -6.51
CA GLY A 126 -2.63 -11.14 -5.52
C GLY A 126 -4.02 -11.36 -6.13
N LEU A 127 -4.48 -10.43 -6.96
CA LEU A 127 -5.75 -10.54 -7.67
C LEU A 127 -5.73 -11.68 -8.71
N CYS A 128 -4.63 -11.84 -9.45
CA CYS A 128 -4.44 -12.95 -10.37
C CYS A 128 -4.57 -14.31 -9.66
N LEU A 129 -3.89 -14.48 -8.51
CA LEU A 129 -3.96 -15.70 -7.70
C LEU A 129 -5.38 -16.00 -7.21
N TYR A 130 -6.13 -14.97 -6.79
CA TYR A 130 -7.53 -15.14 -6.40
C TYR A 130 -8.40 -15.58 -7.57
N LEU A 131 -8.26 -14.94 -8.73
CA LEU A 131 -9.00 -15.32 -9.94
C LEU A 131 -8.65 -16.74 -10.40
N ASP A 132 -7.38 -17.12 -10.36
CA ASP A 132 -6.96 -18.46 -10.76
C ASP A 132 -7.47 -19.54 -9.79
N THR A 133 -7.48 -19.25 -8.48
CA THR A 133 -8.11 -20.13 -7.48
C THR A 133 -9.60 -20.35 -7.77
N LEU A 134 -10.31 -19.31 -8.23
CA LEU A 134 -11.72 -19.42 -8.64
C LEU A 134 -11.90 -20.24 -9.94
N LEU A 135 -10.89 -20.28 -10.80
CA LEU A 135 -10.84 -21.02 -12.06
C LEU A 135 -10.19 -22.41 -11.92
N ASN A 136 -10.11 -22.95 -10.69
CA ASN A 136 -9.50 -24.24 -10.37
C ASN A 136 -8.02 -24.39 -10.80
N ASN A 137 -7.22 -23.32 -10.70
CA ASN A 137 -5.79 -23.30 -11.03
C ASN A 137 -5.48 -23.68 -12.50
N THR A 138 -6.45 -23.49 -13.39
CA THR A 138 -6.27 -23.81 -14.82
C THR A 138 -5.25 -22.88 -15.47
N LEU A 139 -5.14 -21.63 -15.01
CA LEU A 139 -4.23 -20.65 -15.58
C LEU A 139 -2.79 -20.89 -15.13
N GLU A 140 -2.54 -21.19 -13.85
CA GLU A 140 -1.21 -21.58 -13.37
C GLU A 140 -0.65 -22.78 -14.15
N ASN A 141 -1.46 -23.81 -14.37
CA ASN A 141 -1.03 -24.99 -15.13
C ASN A 141 -0.70 -24.65 -16.60
N THR A 142 -1.54 -23.81 -17.23
CA THR A 142 -1.34 -23.38 -18.62
C THR A 142 -0.09 -22.49 -18.76
N PHE A 143 0.17 -21.59 -17.81
CA PHE A 143 1.32 -20.68 -17.88
C PHE A 143 2.64 -21.35 -17.49
N LYS A 144 2.62 -22.35 -16.61
CA LYS A 144 3.78 -23.21 -16.34
C LYS A 144 4.21 -24.00 -17.58
N GLU A 145 3.28 -24.37 -18.46
CA GLU A 145 3.60 -25.04 -19.73
C GLU A 145 4.14 -24.08 -20.81
N ILE A 146 3.61 -22.85 -20.88
CA ILE A 146 3.94 -21.91 -21.96
C ILE A 146 5.25 -21.14 -21.72
N ALA A 147 5.55 -20.75 -20.47
CA ALA A 147 6.71 -19.92 -20.15
C ALA A 147 7.31 -20.22 -18.75
N PRO A 148 7.91 -21.40 -18.54
CA PRO A 148 8.56 -21.75 -17.28
C PRO A 148 9.83 -20.92 -17.08
N ILE A 149 9.93 -20.26 -15.93
CA ILE A 149 11.11 -19.55 -15.47
C ILE A 149 11.72 -20.39 -14.33
N ASN A 150 12.68 -21.24 -14.68
CA ASN A 150 13.21 -22.26 -13.79
C ASN A 150 14.42 -21.75 -12.97
N VAL A 151 14.30 -20.55 -12.39
CA VAL A 151 15.34 -19.94 -11.54
C VAL A 151 14.83 -19.82 -10.11
N SER A 152 15.56 -20.42 -9.17
CA SER A 152 15.20 -20.48 -7.74
C SER A 152 14.93 -19.12 -7.06
N PHE A 153 15.40 -18.01 -7.64
CA PHE A 153 15.19 -16.66 -7.11
C PHE A 153 14.01 -15.91 -7.75
N MET A 154 13.45 -16.42 -8.84
CA MET A 154 12.41 -15.76 -9.62
C MET A 154 11.11 -16.59 -9.58
N SER A 155 9.99 -15.98 -9.98
CA SER A 155 8.69 -16.68 -10.06
C SER A 155 8.80 -17.87 -11.02
N GLU A 156 8.15 -19.01 -10.70
CA GLU A 156 8.19 -20.26 -11.48
C GLU A 156 7.73 -20.09 -12.94
N TYR A 157 6.96 -19.04 -13.24
CA TYR A 157 6.48 -18.68 -14.56
C TYR A 157 6.29 -17.16 -14.68
N PHE A 158 6.26 -16.66 -15.92
CA PHE A 158 5.87 -15.28 -16.19
C PHE A 158 4.34 -15.16 -16.17
N ASP A 159 3.82 -14.33 -15.26
CA ASP A 159 2.38 -14.14 -15.10
C ASP A 159 1.85 -13.10 -16.11
N PHE A 160 1.48 -13.58 -17.30
CA PHE A 160 0.89 -12.76 -18.36
C PHE A 160 -0.44 -12.13 -17.96
N MET A 161 -1.19 -12.78 -17.07
CA MET A 161 -2.49 -12.27 -16.61
C MET A 161 -2.31 -11.11 -15.64
N ALA A 162 -1.41 -11.21 -14.66
CA ALA A 162 -1.07 -10.09 -13.78
C ALA A 162 -0.52 -8.89 -14.56
N PHE A 163 0.27 -9.14 -15.61
CA PHE A 163 0.74 -8.08 -16.52
C PHE A 163 -0.43 -7.41 -17.26
N GLY A 164 -1.36 -8.18 -17.83
CA GLY A 164 -2.56 -7.66 -18.49
C GLY A 164 -3.44 -6.84 -17.56
N ILE A 165 -3.71 -7.35 -16.34
CA ILE A 165 -4.47 -6.64 -15.31
C ILE A 165 -3.78 -5.32 -14.94
N SER A 166 -2.46 -5.32 -14.79
CA SER A 166 -1.69 -4.11 -14.47
C SER A 166 -1.82 -3.05 -15.56
N ILE A 167 -1.79 -3.43 -16.84
CA ILE A 167 -2.01 -2.52 -17.96
C ILE A 167 -3.43 -1.97 -17.95
N VAL A 168 -4.45 -2.82 -17.74
CA VAL A 168 -5.85 -2.39 -17.68
C VAL A 168 -6.06 -1.39 -16.54
N LEU A 169 -5.51 -1.66 -15.36
CA LEU A 169 -5.57 -0.75 -14.21
C LEU A 169 -4.82 0.55 -14.49
N ALA A 170 -3.64 0.51 -15.12
CA ALA A 170 -2.89 1.70 -15.50
C ALA A 170 -3.67 2.57 -16.50
N ILE A 171 -4.32 1.94 -17.48
CA ILE A 171 -5.18 2.61 -18.46
C ILE A 171 -6.41 3.22 -17.76
N ALA A 172 -7.07 2.48 -16.87
CA ALA A 172 -8.22 2.98 -16.11
C ALA A 172 -7.86 4.20 -15.25
N LEU A 173 -6.68 4.18 -14.61
CA LEU A 173 -6.14 5.32 -13.88
C LEU A 173 -5.81 6.49 -14.82
N ALA A 174 -5.24 6.23 -16.00
CA ALA A 174 -4.91 7.24 -16.99
C ALA A 174 -6.14 7.96 -17.57
N PHE A 175 -7.27 7.25 -17.71
CA PHE A 175 -8.55 7.85 -18.11
C PHE A 175 -9.20 8.70 -17.02
N GLY A 176 -8.59 8.76 -15.83
CA GLY A 176 -9.04 9.62 -14.75
C GLY A 176 -10.29 9.05 -14.10
N LEU A 177 -10.11 8.00 -13.29
CA LEU A 177 -11.01 7.68 -12.21
C LEU A 177 -11.06 8.92 -11.30
N LYS A 178 -12.03 9.81 -11.54
CA LYS A 178 -12.35 10.89 -10.62
C LYS A 178 -12.82 10.21 -9.34
N GLU A 179 -11.90 10.08 -8.40
CA GLU A 179 -12.08 9.51 -7.06
C GLU A 179 -13.37 10.06 -6.44
N SER A 180 -14.43 9.27 -6.51
CA SER A 180 -15.64 9.52 -5.76
C SER A 180 -15.36 9.06 -4.34
N SER A 181 -15.17 10.01 -3.41
CA SER A 181 -14.95 9.71 -1.99
C SER A 181 -16.02 8.76 -1.43
N LEU A 182 -17.24 8.83 -1.97
CA LEU A 182 -18.33 7.91 -1.66
C LEU A 182 -18.03 6.48 -2.08
N VAL A 183 -17.48 6.26 -3.28
CA VAL A 183 -17.08 4.93 -3.75
C VAL A 183 -15.98 4.36 -2.84
N ASN A 184 -14.97 5.17 -2.51
CA ASN A 184 -13.93 4.74 -1.58
C ASN A 184 -14.50 4.36 -0.20
N ASN A 185 -15.38 5.19 0.37
CA ASN A 185 -16.00 4.91 1.66
C ASN A 185 -16.80 3.60 1.67
N ILE A 186 -17.51 3.30 0.57
CA ILE A 186 -18.21 2.02 0.39
C ILE A 186 -17.21 0.86 0.37
N PHE A 187 -16.15 0.95 -0.42
CA PHE A 187 -15.12 -0.10 -0.50
C PHE A 187 -14.45 -0.35 0.86
N THR A 188 -14.06 0.71 1.57
CA THR A 188 -13.48 0.57 2.90
C THR A 188 -14.46 -0.06 3.88
N SER A 189 -15.72 0.36 3.86
CA SER A 189 -16.77 -0.18 4.75
C SER A 189 -17.03 -1.67 4.48
N LEU A 190 -17.05 -2.07 3.21
CA LEU A 190 -17.15 -3.46 2.79
C LEU A 190 -15.93 -4.28 3.26
N ASN A 191 -14.72 -3.77 3.07
CA ASN A 191 -13.49 -4.43 3.52
C ASN A 191 -13.48 -4.64 5.04
N ILE A 192 -13.87 -3.62 5.82
CA ILE A 192 -14.00 -3.73 7.28
C ILE A 192 -15.05 -4.81 7.64
N GLY A 193 -16.18 -4.84 6.93
CA GLY A 193 -17.21 -5.86 7.09
C GLY A 193 -16.70 -7.28 6.87
N ILE A 194 -15.90 -7.51 5.82
CA ILE A 194 -15.26 -8.80 5.54
C ILE A 194 -14.33 -9.19 6.69
N VAL A 195 -13.49 -8.27 7.16
CA VAL A 195 -12.55 -8.54 8.26
C VAL A 195 -13.32 -8.93 9.53
N LEU A 196 -14.37 -8.19 9.90
CA LEU A 196 -15.21 -8.51 11.05
C LEU A 196 -15.88 -9.88 10.90
N PHE A 197 -16.41 -10.19 9.72
CA PHE A 197 -17.00 -11.49 9.42
C PHE A 197 -15.98 -12.63 9.62
N VAL A 198 -14.76 -12.47 9.11
CA VAL A 198 -13.67 -13.45 9.27
C VAL A 198 -13.32 -13.64 10.75
N ILE A 199 -13.25 -12.57 11.53
CA ILE A 199 -12.98 -12.65 12.98
C ILE A 199 -14.09 -13.40 13.71
N ILE A 200 -15.36 -13.08 13.44
CA ILE A 200 -16.52 -13.72 14.07
C ILE A 200 -16.60 -15.21 13.67
N ALA A 201 -16.52 -15.51 12.38
CA ALA A 201 -16.54 -16.89 11.88
C ALA A 201 -15.36 -17.71 12.40
N GLY A 202 -14.16 -17.09 12.47
CA GLY A 202 -12.97 -17.68 13.05
C GLY A 202 -13.13 -17.99 14.54
N SER A 203 -13.68 -17.07 15.32
CA SER A 203 -13.97 -17.25 16.75
C SER A 203 -14.97 -18.40 16.99
N LEU A 204 -16.07 -18.44 16.22
CA LEU A 204 -17.08 -19.48 16.32
C LEU A 204 -16.56 -20.87 15.95
N LYS A 205 -15.72 -20.98 14.91
CA LYS A 205 -15.16 -22.25 14.46
C LYS A 205 -13.98 -22.72 15.31
N GLY A 206 -13.19 -21.79 15.86
CA GLY A 206 -12.15 -22.08 16.84
C GLY A 206 -12.72 -22.71 18.11
N ARG A 207 -13.90 -22.27 18.56
CA ARG A 207 -14.60 -22.83 19.73
C ARG A 207 -15.09 -24.27 19.55
N LYS A 208 -15.27 -24.75 18.31
CA LYS A 208 -15.71 -26.14 18.03
C LYS A 208 -14.56 -27.16 17.95
N ARG A 209 -13.30 -26.72 17.99
CA ARG A 209 -12.10 -27.57 17.92
C ARG A 209 -11.37 -27.73 19.26
N LEU A 210 -11.83 -27.05 20.31
CA LEU A 210 -11.48 -27.28 21.72
C LEU A 210 -12.51 -28.22 22.34
#